data_AF-A0A3N5IRU3-F1
#
_entry.id   AF-A0A3N5IRU3-F1
#
_cell.length_a   1.000
_cell.length_b   1.000
_cell.length_c   1.000
_cell.angle_alpha   90.00
_cell.angle_beta   90.00
_cell.angle_gamma   90.00
#
_symmetry.space_group_name_H-M   'P 1'
#
loop_
_entity.id
_entity.type
_entity.pdbx_description
1 polymer ?
#
loop_
_entity_poly.entity_id
_entity_poly.type
_entity_poly.pdbx_seq_one_letter_code
_entity_poly.pdbx_strand_id
1 'polypeptide(L)'
;MKAHYLGHVVFYVKDLERSLGFYRDLLGFKEVGRIFNGAASALTSGRTHHELLLIQVGDAPGPSSGRRRGLYHIGIKVGDRL
;
A
#
# COMPACT_ATOMS: atom_id res chain seq x y z
N MET A 1 25.01 7.56 -2.65
CA MET A 1 23.70 6.97 -2.29
C MET A 1 23.23 6.08 -3.44
N LYS A 2 22.80 4.84 -3.18
CA LYS A 2 22.38 3.86 -4.20
C LYS A 2 21.03 3.23 -3.78
N ALA A 3 20.18 2.89 -4.74
CA ALA A 3 18.95 2.16 -4.45
C ALA A 3 19.29 0.71 -4.04
N HIS A 4 18.74 0.25 -2.92
CA HIS A 4 18.89 -1.12 -2.44
C HIS A 4 17.70 -1.98 -2.84
N TYR A 5 16.49 -1.55 -2.46
CA TYR A 5 15.26 -2.28 -2.77
C TYR A 5 14.04 -1.35 -2.69
N LEU A 6 12.95 -1.78 -3.35
CA LEU A 6 11.62 -1.24 -3.13
C LEU A 6 11.21 -1.53 -1.68
N GLY A 7 11.09 -0.48 -0.88
CA GLY A 7 10.78 -0.54 0.54
C GLY A 7 9.30 -0.79 0.79
N HIS A 8 8.44 0.05 0.20
CA HIS A 8 6.99 -0.11 0.29
C HIS A 8 6.27 0.50 -0.91
N VAL A 9 5.04 0.06 -1.16
CA VAL A 9 4.11 0.57 -2.17
C VAL A 9 2.82 0.99 -1.50
N VAL A 10 2.25 2.12 -1.91
CA VAL A 10 0.96 2.59 -1.41
C VAL A 10 -0.05 2.71 -2.55
N PHE A 11 -1.22 2.12 -2.37
CA PHE A 11 -2.31 2.17 -3.34
C PHE A 11 -3.53 2.88 -2.77
N TYR A 12 -4.14 3.71 -3.61
CA TYR A 12 -5.54 4.06 -3.44
C TYR A 12 -6.44 2.97 -4.02
N VAL A 13 -7.31 2.41 -3.18
CA VAL A 13 -8.24 1.35 -3.54
C VAL A 13 -9.68 1.82 -3.41
N LYS A 14 -10.57 1.24 -4.23
CA LYS A 14 -12.02 1.52 -4.13
C LYS A 14 -12.59 0.96 -2.83
N ASP A 15 -12.23 -0.29 -2.55
CA ASP A 15 -12.81 -1.10 -1.48
C ASP A 15 -11.65 -1.83 -0.78
N LEU A 16 -11.48 -1.53 0.51
CA LEU A 16 -10.39 -2.05 1.32
C LEU A 16 -10.56 -3.53 1.59
N GLU A 17 -11.76 -3.98 1.97
CA GLU A 17 -12.00 -5.38 2.34
C GLU A 17 -11.85 -6.30 1.13
N ARG A 18 -12.33 -5.90 -0.06
CA ARG A 18 -12.06 -6.61 -1.31
C ARG A 18 -10.57 -6.70 -1.61
N SER A 19 -9.83 -5.62 -1.36
CA SER A 19 -8.38 -5.58 -1.60
C SER A 19 -7.63 -6.45 -0.59
N LEU A 20 -8.06 -6.45 0.68
CA LEU A 20 -7.55 -7.35 1.72
C LEU A 20 -7.81 -8.82 1.37
N GLY A 21 -8.98 -9.16 0.85
CA GLY A 21 -9.26 -10.51 0.33
C GLY A 21 -8.22 -10.99 -0.68
N PHE A 22 -7.71 -10.09 -1.52
CA PHE A 22 -6.65 -10.44 -2.46
C PHE A 22 -5.26 -10.46 -1.79
N TYR A 23 -4.83 -9.37 -1.17
CA TYR A 23 -3.45 -9.25 -0.69
C TYR A 23 -3.19 -10.05 0.60
N ARG A 24 -4.12 -10.03 1.54
CA ARG A 24 -4.01 -10.74 2.82
C ARG A 24 -4.41 -12.21 2.64
N ASP A 25 -5.61 -12.47 2.14
CA ASP A 25 -6.18 -13.81 2.21
C ASP A 25 -5.71 -14.72 1.06
N LEU A 26 -5.59 -14.20 -0.17
CA LEU A 26 -5.10 -14.98 -1.31
C LEU A 26 -3.56 -15.00 -1.41
N LEU A 27 -2.91 -13.83 -1.31
CA LEU A 27 -1.44 -13.73 -1.45
C LEU A 27 -0.66 -13.95 -0.16
N GLY A 28 -1.32 -13.96 1.00
CA GLY A 28 -0.71 -14.31 2.28
C GLY A 28 0.06 -13.18 2.98
N PHE A 29 -0.14 -11.91 2.60
CA PHE A 29 0.39 -10.81 3.39
C PHE A 29 -0.28 -10.76 4.77
N LYS A 30 0.47 -10.33 5.78
CA LYS A 30 -0.05 -10.14 7.14
C LYS A 30 -0.43 -8.69 7.36
N GLU A 31 -1.63 -8.47 7.89
CA GLU A 31 -2.09 -7.15 8.33
C GLU A 31 -1.39 -6.76 9.64
N VAL A 32 -0.64 -5.66 9.62
CA VAL A 32 0.15 -5.18 10.77
C VAL A 32 -0.48 -3.98 11.47
N GLY A 33 -1.49 -3.37 10.87
CA GLY A 33 -2.22 -2.28 11.50
C GLY A 33 -3.19 -1.58 10.56
N ARG A 34 -4.16 -0.90 11.16
CA ARG A 34 -5.10 -0.01 10.48
C ARG A 34 -4.86 1.42 10.89
N ILE A 35 -5.00 2.35 9.94
CA ILE A 35 -4.87 3.80 10.15
C ILE A 35 -6.06 4.54 9.51
N PHE A 36 -6.14 5.86 9.71
CA PHE A 36 -7.24 6.70 9.22
C PHE A 36 -8.63 6.19 9.63
N ASN A 37 -8.81 5.88 10.92
CA ASN A 37 -10.04 5.30 11.47
C ASN A 37 -10.51 4.04 10.70
N GLY A 38 -9.57 3.20 10.26
CA GLY A 38 -9.85 1.97 9.53
C GLY A 38 -9.98 2.13 8.03
N ALA A 39 -9.86 3.35 7.48
CA ALA A 39 -9.88 3.57 6.03
C ALA A 39 -8.61 3.10 5.32
N ALA A 40 -7.55 2.73 6.05
CA ALA A 40 -6.36 2.15 5.46
C ALA A 40 -5.77 1.00 6.29
N SER A 41 -5.11 0.08 5.61
CA SER A 41 -4.46 -1.09 6.20
C SER A 41 -3.04 -1.28 5.68
N ALA A 42 -2.11 -1.49 6.61
CA ALA A 42 -0.71 -1.79 6.33
C ALA A 42 -0.49 -3.30 6.35
N LEU A 43 0.22 -3.79 5.34
CA LEU A 43 0.47 -5.20 5.08
C LEU A 43 1.97 -5.47 4.95
N THR A 44 2.41 -6.63 5.43
CA THR A 44 3.81 -7.09 5.35
C THR A 44 3.90 -8.54 4.86
N SER A 45 4.95 -8.86 4.10
CA SER A 45 5.38 -10.24 3.85
C SER A 45 6.35 -10.75 4.93
N GLY A 46 6.76 -9.87 5.86
CA GLY A 46 7.69 -10.16 6.95
C GLY A 46 9.10 -9.58 6.75
N ARG A 47 9.41 -9.00 5.59
CA ARG A 47 10.75 -8.44 5.30
C ARG A 47 11.00 -7.09 5.97
N THR A 48 9.96 -6.28 6.13
CA THR A 48 10.02 -4.94 6.76
C THR A 48 8.77 -4.70 7.64
N HIS A 49 8.71 -3.57 8.34
CA HIS A 49 7.53 -3.21 9.14
C HIS A 49 6.23 -3.22 8.30
N HIS A 50 6.28 -2.70 7.08
CA HIS A 50 5.21 -2.81 6.09
C HIS A 50 5.80 -2.65 4.68
N GLU A 51 5.20 -3.33 3.72
CA GLU A 51 5.62 -3.30 2.30
C GLU A 51 4.49 -2.84 1.39
N LEU A 52 3.24 -2.95 1.85
CA LEU A 52 2.07 -2.54 1.12
C LEU A 52 1.13 -1.77 2.05
N LEU A 53 0.68 -0.59 1.63
CA LEU A 53 -0.37 0.17 2.29
C LEU A 53 -1.54 0.36 1.33
N LEU A 54 -2.75 0.00 1.77
CA LEU A 54 -3.98 0.17 1.01
C LEU A 54 -4.81 1.27 1.67
N ILE A 55 -5.20 2.28 0.92
CA ILE A 55 -6.02 3.41 1.40
C ILE A 55 -7.33 3.45 0.62
N GLN A 56 -8.46 3.30 1.32
CA GLN A 56 -9.78 3.35 0.71
C GLN A 56 -10.15 4.80 0.35
N VAL A 57 -10.47 5.02 -0.93
CA VAL A 57 -10.98 6.30 -1.44
C VAL A 57 -12.36 6.18 -2.06
N GLY A 58 -12.96 4.99 -2.04
CA GLY A 58 -14.29 4.75 -2.60
C GLY A 58 -14.34 5.12 -4.09
N ASP A 59 -15.36 5.90 -4.42
CA ASP A 59 -15.58 6.45 -5.76
C ASP A 59 -15.07 7.89 -5.90
N ALA A 60 -14.05 8.28 -5.11
CA ALA A 60 -13.39 9.58 -5.25
C ALA A 60 -13.11 9.89 -6.72
N PRO A 61 -13.47 11.11 -7.19
CA PRO A 61 -13.27 11.49 -8.57
C PRO A 61 -11.77 11.40 -8.88
N GLY A 62 -11.43 10.53 -9.84
CA GLY A 62 -10.06 10.47 -10.32
C GLY A 62 -9.66 11.82 -10.94
N PRO A 63 -8.36 12.12 -11.06
CA PRO A 63 -7.91 13.25 -11.87
C PRO A 63 -8.55 13.20 -13.28
N SER A 64 -8.77 14.38 -13.86
CA SER A 64 -9.75 14.64 -14.92
C SER A 64 -9.55 13.90 -16.26
N SER A 65 -8.49 13.11 -16.46
CA SER A 65 -8.38 12.19 -17.61
C SER A 65 -7.31 11.08 -17.40
N GLY A 66 -7.46 9.94 -18.10
CA GLY A 66 -6.51 8.81 -18.09
C GLY A 66 -6.89 7.62 -17.19
N ARG A 67 -5.98 6.64 -16.99
CA ARG A 67 -6.15 5.51 -16.04
C ARG A 67 -5.43 5.80 -14.72
N ARG A 68 -5.87 5.44 -13.49
CA ARG A 68 -7.12 5.30 -12.68
C ARG A 68 -6.61 5.20 -11.20
N ARG A 69 -7.49 4.97 -10.21
CA ARG A 69 -7.12 4.40 -8.88
C ARG A 69 -5.96 3.41 -9.03
N GLY A 70 -4.93 3.57 -8.21
CA GLY A 70 -3.65 2.92 -8.44
C GLY A 70 -2.57 3.51 -7.56
N LEU A 71 -1.33 3.50 -8.05
CA LEU A 71 -0.15 3.90 -7.29
C LEU A 71 -0.29 5.32 -6.74
N TYR A 72 -0.25 5.46 -5.40
CA TYR A 72 -0.12 6.75 -4.73
C TYR A 72 1.36 7.14 -4.63
N HIS A 73 2.17 6.30 -3.97
CA HIS A 73 3.62 6.45 -3.94
C HIS A 73 4.34 5.13 -3.69
N ILE A 74 5.65 5.15 -3.92
CA ILE A 74 6.58 4.11 -3.47
C ILE A 74 7.66 4.72 -2.57
N GLY A 75 8.18 3.92 -1.64
CA GLY A 75 9.40 4.19 -0.92
C GLY A 75 10.54 3.30 -1.43
N ILE A 76 11.71 3.88 -1.68
CA ILE A 76 12.92 3.12 -2.04
C ILE A 76 13.93 3.26 -0.91
N LYS A 77 14.45 2.13 -0.43
CA LYS A 77 15.53 2.11 0.56
C LYS A 77 16.84 2.49 -0.13
N VAL A 78 17.53 3.51 0.39
CA VAL A 78 18.79 4.03 -0.16
C VAL A 78 20.00 3.94 0.79
N GLY A 79 19.77 3.49 2.03
CA GLY A 79 20.80 3.30 3.05
C GLY A 79 20.21 3.04 4.45
N ASP A 80 21.08 2.69 5.40
CA ASP A 80 20.75 2.44 6.81
C ASP A 80 21.23 3.55 7.76
N ARG A 81 21.88 4.58 7.21
CA ARG A 81 22.42 5.74 7.92
C ARG A 81 22.18 6.99 7.08
N LEU A 82 22.01 8.14 7.74
CA LEU A 82 21.97 9.46 7.10
C LEU A 82 23.36 9.83 6.55
#